data_AF-A0A962MGD1-F1
#
_entry.id   AF-A0A962MGD1-F1
#
_cell.length_a   1.000
_cell.length_b   1.000
_cell.length_c   1.000
_cell.angle_alpha   90.00
_cell.angle_beta   90.00
_cell.angle_gamma   90.00
#
_symmetry.space_group_name_H-M   'P 1'
#
loop_
_entity.id
_entity.type
_entity.pdbx_description
1 polymer ?
#
loop_
_entity_poly.entity_id
_entity_poly.type
_entity_poly.pdbx_seq_one_letter_code
_entity_poly.pdbx_strand_id
1 'polypeptide(L)' 'DERICLILGSEKDGVSRALLEASDDIIHIPMLGWNASMNVATACAIAVFEITRKCYGPGQTAVERFRT' A
#
# COMPACT_ATOMS: atom_id res chain seq x y z
N ASP A 1 -11.71 -7.61 10.86
CA ASP A 1 -11.72 -8.98 10.30
C ASP A 1 -11.70 -9.07 8.78
N GLU A 2 -11.72 -7.95 8.04
CA GLU A 2 -11.50 -8.02 6.59
C GLU A 2 -10.03 -8.26 6.25
N ARG A 3 -9.80 -9.21 5.34
CA ARG A 3 -8.48 -9.51 4.79
C ARG A 3 -8.21 -8.56 3.64
N ILE A 4 -7.04 -7.92 3.65
CA ILE A 4 -6.63 -6.98 2.61
C ILE A 4 -5.61 -7.67 1.71
N CYS A 5 -5.83 -7.62 0.40
CA CYS A 5 -4.85 -8.01 -0.61
C CYS A 5 -4.23 -6.75 -1.21
N LEU A 6 -2.94 -6.51 -1.00
CA LEU A 6 -2.23 -5.37 -1.58
C LEU A 6 -1.52 -5.82 -2.86
N ILE A 7 -1.89 -5.22 -3.99
CA ILE A 7 -1.27 -5.46 -5.30
C ILE A 7 -0.28 -4.32 -5.59
N LEU A 8 0.96 -4.67 -5.95
CA LEU A 8 2.01 -3.74 -6.32
C LEU A 8 2.48 -4.04 -7.74
N GLY A 9 2.69 -2.98 -8.53
CA GLY A 9 3.18 -3.09 -9.89
C GLY A 9 4.69 -3.25 -9.96
N SER A 10 5.20 -3.68 -11.11
CA SER A 10 6.64 -3.66 -11.37
C SER A 10 7.12 -2.22 -11.61
N GLU A 11 8.40 -1.93 -11.35
CA GLU A 11 8.98 -0.59 -11.56
C GLU A 11 8.95 -0.14 -13.04
N LYS A 12 8.84 -1.09 -13.96
CA LYS A 12 8.87 -0.84 -15.42
C LYS A 12 7.48 -0.80 -16.03
N ASP A 13 6.65 -1.78 -15.68
CA ASP A 13 5.40 -2.08 -16.39
C ASP A 13 4.15 -1.79 -15.53
N GLY A 14 4.34 -1.49 -14.24
CA GLY A 14 3.24 -1.22 -13.32
C GLY A 14 2.38 -2.46 -13.04
N VAL A 15 1.09 -2.24 -12.76
CA VAL A 15 0.10 -3.30 -12.52
C VAL A 15 -0.62 -3.61 -13.83
N SER A 16 -0.86 -4.89 -14.11
CA SER A 16 -1.59 -5.28 -15.31
C SER A 16 -3.02 -4.76 -15.28
N ARG A 17 -3.55 -4.42 -16.46
CA ARG A 17 -4.92 -3.89 -16.61
C ARG A 17 -5.99 -4.82 -16.04
N ALA A 18 -5.85 -6.13 -16.23
CA ALA A 18 -6.79 -7.12 -15.70
C ALA A 18 -6.85 -7.11 -14.17
N LEU A 19 -5.72 -6.88 -13.49
CA LEU A 19 -5.69 -6.77 -12.03
C LEU A 19 -6.30 -5.46 -11.55
N LEU A 20 -6.07 -4.36 -12.27
CA LEU A 20 -6.73 -3.07 -11.98
C LEU A 20 -8.25 -3.19 -12.10
N GLU A 21 -8.76 -3.80 -13.18
CA GLU A 21 -10.19 -3.99 -13.41
C GLU A 21 -10.85 -4.93 -12.38
N ALA A 22 -10.08 -5.83 -11.77
CA ALA A 22 -10.55 -6.74 -10.72
C ALA A 22 -10.38 -6.19 -9.30
N SER A 23 -9.77 -5.03 -9.11
CA SER A 23 -9.49 -4.46 -7.79
C SER A 23 -10.67 -3.64 -7.27
N ASP A 24 -10.97 -3.75 -5.98
CA ASP A 24 -11.99 -2.92 -5.32
C ASP A 24 -11.61 -1.43 -5.31
N ASP A 25 -10.32 -1.16 -5.07
CA ASP A 25 -9.75 0.18 -5.00
C ASP A 25 -8.43 0.27 -5.79
N ILE A 26 -8.23 1.39 -6.48
CA ILE A 26 -6.98 1.73 -7.16
C ILE A 26 -6.47 3.05 -6.62
N ILE A 27 -5.31 3.02 -5.96
CA ILE A 27 -4.71 4.20 -5.33
C ILE A 27 -3.33 4.51 -5.92
N HIS A 28 -2.95 5.78 -5.89
CA HIS A 28 -1.60 6.22 -6.22
C HIS A 28 -1.02 7.05 -5.07
N ILE A 29 0.29 6.92 -4.83
CA ILE A 29 1.00 7.83 -3.92
C ILE A 29 1.27 9.12 -4.70
N PRO A 30 0.75 10.29 -4.27
CA PRO A 30 1.03 11.54 -4.95
C PRO A 30 2.53 11.82 -4.93
N MET A 31 3.12 12.04 -6.10
CA MET A 31 4.52 12.42 -6.23
C MET A 31 4.61 13.80 -6.88
N LEU A 32 5.36 14.71 -6.26
CA LEU A 32 5.56 16.07 -6.77
C LEU A 32 6.88 16.13 -7.54
N GLY A 33 6.86 16.69 -8.75
CA GLY A 33 8.06 16.90 -9.58
C GLY A 33 7.97 16.25 -10.97
N TRP A 34 9.06 16.37 -11.74
CA TRP A 34 9.18 15.75 -13.07
C TRP A 34 9.88 14.39 -12.97
N ASN A 35 9.43 13.41 -13.78
CA ASN A 35 9.94 12.04 -13.80
C ASN A 35 9.95 11.35 -12.42
N ALA A 36 8.90 11.58 -11.64
CA ALA A 36 8.78 10.94 -10.35
C ALA A 36 8.53 9.43 -10.53
N SER A 37 9.56 8.64 -10.26
CA SER A 37 9.45 7.21 -10.02
C SER A 37 9.86 6.94 -8.59
N MET A 38 9.13 6.05 -7.93
CA MET A 38 9.42 5.63 -6.57
C MET A 38 9.76 4.15 -6.61
N ASN A 39 10.78 3.76 -5.85
CA ASN A 39 11.09 2.35 -5.66
C ASN A 39 9.86 1.60 -5.12
N VAL A 40 9.59 0.43 -5.69
CA VAL A 40 8.39 -0.35 -5.34
C VAL A 40 8.34 -0.76 -3.87
N ALA A 41 9.50 -1.01 -3.23
CA ALA A 41 9.55 -1.35 -1.81
C ALA A 41 9.21 -0.13 -0.93
N THR A 42 9.65 1.07 -1.33
CA THR A 42 9.24 2.31 -0.66
C THR A 42 7.74 2.56 -0.78
N ALA A 43 7.16 2.36 -1.98
CA ALA A 43 5.73 2.47 -2.18
C ALA A 43 4.94 1.45 -1.34
N CYS A 44 5.42 0.21 -1.26
CA CYS A 44 4.88 -0.84 -0.39
C CYS A 44 4.89 -0.42 1.08
N ALA A 45 6.04 0.06 1.58
CA ALA A 45 6.17 0.48 2.97
C ALA A 45 5.18 1.60 3.34
N ILE A 46 5.03 2.60 2.46
CA ILE A 46 4.06 3.69 2.66
C ILE A 46 2.62 3.15 2.68
N ALA A 47 2.27 2.30 1.72
CA ALA A 47 0.93 1.72 1.62
C ALA A 47 0.58 0.87 2.86
N VAL A 48 1.48 -0.03 3.27
CA VAL A 48 1.29 -0.87 4.46
C VAL A 48 1.20 -0.03 5.73
N PHE A 49 2.02 1.01 5.87
CA PHE A 49 1.95 1.91 7.01
C PHE A 49 0.59 2.60 7.08
N GLU A 50 0.08 3.11 5.96
CA GLU A 50 -1.22 3.79 5.94
C GLU A 50 -2.39 2.84 6.21
N ILE A 51 -2.38 1.64 5.62
CA ILE A 51 -3.36 0.59 5.90
C ILE A 51 -3.36 0.26 7.39
N THR A 52 -2.18 0.04 7.96
CA THR A 52 -2.00 -0.25 9.38
C THR A 52 -2.53 0.91 10.23
N ARG A 53 -2.16 2.16 9.90
CA ARG A 53 -2.62 3.36 10.63
C ARG A 53 -4.13 3.57 10.59
N LYS A 54 -4.82 3.15 9.52
CA LYS A 54 -6.29 3.20 9.44
C LYS A 54 -6.95 2.05 10.21
N CYS A 55 -6.35 0.86 10.17
CA CYS A 55 -6.85 -0.32 10.86
C CYS A 55 -6.65 -0.26 12.39
N TYR A 56 -5.60 0.43 12.85
CA TYR A 56 -5.29 0.58 14.27
C TYR A 56 -5.51 2.04 14.70
N GLY A 57 -6.25 2.25 15.79
CA GLY A 57 -6.52 3.59 16.31
C GLY A 57 -5.24 4.31 16.79
N PRO A 58 -5.30 5.63 17.05
CA PRO A 58 -4.16 6.36 17.61
C PRO A 58 -3.66 5.70 18.89
N GLY A 59 -2.37 5.35 18.90
CA GLY A 59 -1.71 4.68 20.03
C GLY A 59 -1.71 3.15 19.97
N GLN A 60 -2.46 2.51 19.06
CA GLN A 60 -2.38 1.06 18.84
C GLN A 60 -1.33 0.76 17.77
N THR A 61 -0.21 0.16 18.17
CA THR A 61 0.79 -0.32 17.21
C THR A 61 0.67 -1.83 17.05
N ALA A 62 0.92 -2.35 15.86
CA ALA A 62 0.91 -3.80 15.62
C ALA A 62 1.79 -4.57 16.63
N VAL A 63 2.86 -3.93 17.12
CA VAL A 63 3.77 -4.46 18.16
C VAL A 63 3.03 -4.86 19.45
N GLU A 64 1.98 -4.13 19.83
CA GLU A 64 1.19 -4.43 21.03
C GLU A 64 0.31 -5.68 20.87
N ARG A 65 -0.06 -6.01 19.63
CA ARG A 65 -0.90 -7.16 19.28
C ARG A 65 -0.13 -8.46 19.07
N PHE A 66 1.19 -8.39 18.87
CA PHE A 66 2.09 -9.55 18.73
C PHE A 66 2.81 -9.94 20.03
N ARG A 67 2.45 -9.31 21.17
CA ARG A 67 3.03 -9.58 22.50
C ARG A 67 2.25 -10.61 23.35
N THR A 68 1.26 -11.30 22.78
CA THR A 68 0.55 -12.42 23.42
C THR A 68 1.15 -13.76 23.05
#